data_AF-A0A3B0YXQ7-F1
#
_entry.id   AF-A0A3B0YXQ7-F1
#
_cell.length_a   1.000
_cell.length_b   1.000
_cell.length_c   1.000
_cell.angle_alpha   90.00
_cell.angle_beta   90.00
_cell.angle_gamma   90.00
#
_symmetry.space_group_name_H-M   'P 1'
#
loop_
_entity.id
_entity.type
_entity.pdbx_description
1 polymer ?
#
loop_
_entity_poly.entity_id
_entity_poly.type
_entity_poly.pdbx_seq_one_letter_code
_entity_poly.pdbx_strand_id
1 'polypeptide(L)'
;MLNLNQLKNLYLNSPKWVKKIYTAIPFEIRNGSGYREWSTFLKKELNTQEYEILKIKETVLYAYENTKYYKNLFDKHHIDPYNINSREDLQLTPLLTKELVAENFEDLQVINYPDNKKFFVSTGGTTGKSMTFYQSKNIWEKEVAFWIYDTAKYGYNPSKLKASFRGGDLKNIEKRAYWEDDYINNAIHFSPMHLSHDTVYKYIEKLNASKPLFFHAY
;
A
#
# COMPACT_ATOMS: atom_id res chain seq x y z
N MET A 1 -0.31 -21.47 12.00
CA MET A 1 -0.12 -20.03 12.29
C MET A 1 -1.27 -19.25 11.68
N LEU A 2 -1.73 -18.18 12.32
CA LEU A 2 -2.77 -17.32 11.75
C LEU A 2 -2.24 -16.60 10.49
N ASN A 3 -3.07 -16.47 9.46
CA ASN A 3 -2.75 -15.64 8.30
C ASN A 3 -3.00 -14.14 8.59
N LEU A 4 -2.53 -13.26 7.71
CA LEU A 4 -2.60 -11.82 7.92
C LEU A 4 -4.05 -11.30 7.99
N ASN A 5 -4.98 -11.89 7.24
CA ASN A 5 -6.40 -11.53 7.30
C ASN A 5 -7.01 -11.84 8.67
N GLN A 6 -6.64 -12.98 9.27
CA GLN A 6 -7.08 -13.34 10.62
C GLN A 6 -6.52 -12.38 11.68
N LEU A 7 -5.24 -12.01 11.59
CA LEU A 7 -4.63 -11.02 12.51
C LEU A 7 -5.29 -9.64 12.38
N LYS A 8 -5.56 -9.18 11.15
CA LYS A 8 -6.29 -7.94 10.90
C LYS A 8 -7.67 -7.96 11.56
N ASN A 9 -8.42 -9.05 11.40
CA ASN A 9 -9.74 -9.20 12.00
C ASN A 9 -9.69 -9.20 13.54
N LEU A 10 -8.68 -9.82 14.15
CA LEU A 10 -8.49 -9.76 15.61
C LEU A 10 -8.22 -8.33 16.09
N TYR A 11 -7.35 -7.59 15.39
CA TYR A 11 -7.10 -6.18 15.72
C TYR A 11 -8.36 -5.34 15.59
N LEU A 12 -9.10 -5.45 14.47
CA LEU A 12 -10.29 -4.64 14.21
C LEU A 12 -11.35 -4.81 15.30
N ASN A 13 -11.55 -6.05 15.78
CA ASN A 13 -12.51 -6.38 16.82
C ASN A 13 -11.98 -6.21 18.26
N SER A 14 -10.73 -5.79 18.44
CA SER A 14 -10.17 -5.58 19.78
C SER A 14 -10.74 -4.33 20.47
N PRO A 15 -10.88 -4.34 21.81
CA PRO A 15 -11.31 -3.16 22.58
C PRO A 15 -10.38 -1.95 22.38
N LYS A 16 -10.94 -0.73 22.48
CA LYS A 16 -10.18 0.53 22.30
C LYS A 16 -8.95 0.62 23.20
N TRP A 17 -9.02 0.12 24.44
CA TRP A 17 -7.89 0.15 25.37
C TRP A 17 -6.72 -0.74 24.89
N VAL A 18 -6.99 -1.88 24.24
CA VAL A 18 -5.97 -2.74 23.63
C VAL A 18 -5.31 -1.99 22.47
N LYS A 19 -6.11 -1.38 21.60
CA LYS A 19 -5.61 -0.57 20.48
C LYS A 19 -4.73 0.59 20.97
N LYS A 20 -5.10 1.22 22.09
CA LYS A 20 -4.31 2.29 22.72
C LYS A 20 -2.99 1.79 23.30
N ILE A 21 -2.96 0.64 23.98
CA ILE A 21 -1.70 0.04 24.45
C ILE A 21 -0.77 -0.26 23.28
N TYR A 22 -1.31 -0.79 22.18
CA TYR A 22 -0.53 -1.05 20.97
C TYR A 22 0.16 0.22 20.45
N THR A 23 -0.46 1.40 20.57
CA THR A 23 0.17 2.68 20.16
C THR A 23 1.40 3.09 20.95
N ALA A 24 1.59 2.54 22.16
CA ALA A 24 2.77 2.81 22.97
C ALA A 24 4.04 2.17 22.40
N ILE A 25 3.90 1.18 21.51
CA ILE A 25 5.02 0.58 20.80
C ILE A 25 5.56 1.60 19.78
N PRO A 26 6.88 1.87 19.76
CA PRO A 26 7.50 2.79 18.80
C PRO A 26 7.07 2.49 17.36
N PHE A 27 6.83 3.56 16.58
CA PHE A 27 6.30 3.46 15.21
C PHE A 27 7.16 2.55 14.32
N GLU A 28 8.48 2.66 14.44
CA GLU A 28 9.47 1.87 13.69
C GLU A 28 9.45 0.38 14.06
N ILE A 29 9.07 0.05 15.30
CA ILE A 29 8.95 -1.33 15.76
C ILE A 29 7.63 -1.92 15.26
N ARG A 30 6.53 -1.16 15.34
CA ARG A 30 5.20 -1.59 14.86
C ARG A 30 5.16 -1.92 13.38
N ASN A 31 5.89 -1.16 12.56
CA ASN A 31 5.95 -1.38 11.11
C ASN A 31 6.92 -2.50 10.67
N GLY A 32 7.55 -3.21 11.61
CA GLY A 32 8.34 -4.40 11.29
C GLY A 32 9.76 -4.12 10.78
N SER A 33 10.50 -5.19 10.50
CA SER A 33 11.91 -5.11 10.09
C SER A 33 12.10 -4.58 8.68
N GLY A 34 11.23 -4.93 7.72
CA GLY A 34 11.35 -4.42 6.36
C GLY A 34 11.13 -2.92 6.29
N TYR A 35 10.25 -2.35 7.12
CA TYR A 35 10.09 -0.89 7.22
C TYR A 35 11.41 -0.23 7.65
N ARG A 36 12.08 -0.78 8.65
CA ARG A 36 13.35 -0.23 9.16
C ARG A 36 14.48 -0.38 8.13
N GLU A 37 14.52 -1.50 7.42
CA GLU A 37 15.45 -1.73 6.32
C GLU A 37 15.25 -0.70 5.21
N TRP A 38 14.03 -0.53 4.72
CA TRP A 38 13.70 0.48 3.69
C TRP A 38 13.93 1.90 4.18
N SER A 39 13.57 2.23 5.42
CA SER A 39 13.80 3.55 6.02
C SER A 39 15.30 3.88 6.13
N THR A 40 16.14 2.87 6.32
CA THR A 40 17.60 3.03 6.33
C THR A 40 18.14 3.16 4.91
N PHE A 41 17.64 2.32 3.99
CA PHE A 41 18.00 2.36 2.58
C PHE A 41 17.72 3.72 1.93
N LEU A 42 16.55 4.31 2.21
CA LEU A 42 16.12 5.60 1.65
C LEU A 42 16.98 6.80 2.07
N LYS A 43 17.78 6.66 3.13
CA LYS A 43 18.70 7.71 3.59
C LYS A 43 20.08 7.61 2.94
N LYS A 44 20.34 6.56 2.16
CA LYS A 44 21.61 6.40 1.45
C LYS A 44 21.66 7.33 0.24
N GLU A 45 22.82 7.91 -0.01
CA GLU A 45 23.11 8.54 -1.29
C GLU A 45 23.37 7.43 -2.32
N LEU A 46 22.62 7.45 -3.41
CA LEU A 46 22.67 6.44 -4.46
C LEU A 46 22.70 7.14 -5.82
N ASN A 47 23.50 6.60 -6.74
CA ASN A 47 23.33 6.93 -8.15
C ASN A 47 21.99 6.36 -8.61
N THR A 48 21.00 7.23 -8.79
CA THR A 48 19.61 6.82 -9.10
C THR A 48 19.51 6.14 -10.45
N GLN A 49 20.32 6.55 -11.44
CA GLN A 49 20.31 5.95 -12.78
C GLN A 49 20.83 4.51 -12.75
N GLU A 50 21.96 4.28 -12.09
CA GLU A 50 22.52 2.92 -11.93
C GLU A 50 21.57 2.02 -11.15
N TYR A 51 20.99 2.54 -10.05
CA TYR A 51 20.04 1.77 -9.25
C TYR A 51 18.78 1.41 -10.01
N GLU A 52 18.28 2.33 -10.85
CA GLU A 52 17.12 2.07 -11.71
C GLU A 52 17.40 0.94 -12.70
N ILE A 53 18.50 0.99 -13.44
CA ILE A 53 18.86 -0.06 -14.41
C ILE A 53 19.02 -1.41 -13.72
N LEU A 54 19.70 -1.44 -12.56
CA LEU A 54 19.82 -2.64 -11.75
C LEU A 54 18.44 -3.22 -11.38
N LYS A 55 17.51 -2.37 -10.91
CA LYS A 55 16.16 -2.80 -10.52
C LYS A 55 15.30 -3.23 -11.68
N ILE A 56 15.44 -2.61 -12.84
CA ILE A 56 14.78 -3.03 -14.07
C ILE A 56 15.23 -4.44 -14.43
N LYS A 57 16.55 -4.68 -14.48
CA LYS A 57 17.11 -5.99 -14.81
C LYS A 57 16.66 -7.09 -13.84
N GLU A 58 16.75 -6.82 -12.53
CA GLU A 58 16.24 -7.75 -11.50
C GLU A 58 14.75 -8.06 -11.68
N THR A 59 13.93 -7.04 -11.97
CA THR A 59 12.48 -7.20 -12.09
C THR A 59 12.09 -7.99 -13.34
N VAL A 60 12.70 -7.67 -14.48
CA VAL A 60 12.43 -8.34 -15.76
C VAL A 60 12.85 -9.80 -15.69
N LEU A 61 14.07 -10.06 -15.20
CA LEU A 61 14.59 -11.41 -15.07
C LEU A 61 13.71 -12.23 -14.12
N TYR A 62 13.37 -11.68 -12.96
CA TYR A 62 12.49 -12.34 -12.00
C TYR A 62 11.12 -12.66 -12.61
N ALA A 63 10.51 -11.71 -13.32
CA ALA A 63 9.20 -11.91 -13.95
C ALA A 63 9.25 -13.02 -15.02
N TYR A 64 10.26 -13.01 -15.88
CA TYR A 64 10.46 -14.03 -16.92
C TYR A 64 10.66 -15.43 -16.33
N GLU A 65 11.53 -15.58 -15.32
CA GLU A 65 11.87 -16.88 -14.77
C GLU A 65 10.75 -17.47 -13.90
N ASN A 66 9.92 -16.61 -13.30
CA ASN A 66 9.00 -17.03 -12.24
C ASN A 66 7.52 -16.92 -12.59
N THR A 67 7.14 -16.40 -13.76
CA THR A 67 5.72 -16.32 -14.18
C THR A 67 5.53 -16.86 -15.57
N LYS A 68 4.37 -17.48 -15.83
CA LYS A 68 4.06 -18.04 -17.15
C LYS A 68 3.73 -16.95 -18.17
N TYR A 69 3.06 -15.89 -17.74
CA TYR A 69 2.68 -14.77 -18.60
C TYR A 69 3.91 -14.07 -19.19
N TYR A 70 4.86 -13.64 -18.34
CA TYR A 70 6.02 -12.89 -18.84
C TYR A 70 6.99 -13.78 -19.63
N LYS A 71 7.11 -15.07 -19.27
CA LYS A 71 7.85 -16.02 -20.10
C LYS A 71 7.32 -16.06 -21.54
N ASN A 72 6.02 -16.30 -21.70
CA ASN A 72 5.38 -16.35 -23.01
C ASN A 72 5.47 -15.01 -23.75
N LEU A 73 5.32 -13.88 -23.03
CA LEU A 73 5.40 -12.54 -23.61
C LEU A 73 6.80 -12.27 -24.19
N PHE A 74 7.84 -12.49 -23.41
CA PHE A 74 9.21 -12.23 -23.85
C PHE A 74 9.65 -13.19 -24.97
N ASP A 75 9.32 -14.49 -24.87
CA ASP A 75 9.61 -15.49 -25.92
C ASP A 75 8.93 -15.13 -27.25
N LYS A 76 7.64 -14.76 -27.20
CA LYS A 76 6.85 -14.37 -28.38
C LYS A 76 7.38 -13.11 -29.08
N HIS A 77 7.91 -12.16 -28.31
CA HIS A 77 8.40 -10.89 -28.81
C HIS A 77 9.92 -10.89 -29.06
N HIS A 78 10.59 -12.04 -28.90
CA HIS A 78 12.04 -12.20 -29.06
C HIS A 78 12.86 -11.20 -28.22
N ILE A 79 12.39 -10.94 -27.00
CA ILE A 79 13.07 -10.06 -26.05
C ILE A 79 13.93 -10.94 -25.14
N ASP A 80 15.23 -10.67 -25.07
CA ASP A 80 16.15 -11.39 -24.18
C ASP A 80 16.12 -10.79 -22.76
N PRO A 81 15.51 -11.47 -21.77
CA PRO A 81 15.41 -10.96 -20.40
C PRO A 81 16.78 -10.90 -19.69
N TYR A 82 17.79 -11.62 -20.17
CA TYR A 82 19.14 -11.63 -19.58
C TYR A 82 19.98 -10.41 -20.03
N ASN A 83 19.57 -9.73 -21.10
CA ASN A 83 20.31 -8.66 -21.74
C ASN A 83 19.60 -7.29 -21.71
N ILE A 84 18.84 -7.00 -20.65
CA ILE A 84 18.26 -5.67 -20.40
C ILE A 84 19.29 -4.79 -19.66
N ASN A 85 19.77 -3.74 -20.32
CA ASN A 85 20.78 -2.81 -19.78
C ASN A 85 20.34 -1.33 -19.86
N SER A 86 19.20 -1.04 -20.47
CA SER A 86 18.69 0.29 -20.70
C SER A 86 17.16 0.33 -20.67
N ARG A 87 16.57 1.52 -20.67
CA ARG A 87 15.11 1.67 -20.80
C ARG A 87 14.65 1.36 -22.23
N GLU A 88 15.54 1.59 -23.19
CA GLU A 88 15.35 1.38 -24.62
C GLU A 88 15.12 -0.11 -24.94
N ASP A 89 15.79 -1.01 -24.21
CA ASP A 89 15.63 -2.47 -24.37
C ASP A 89 14.20 -2.95 -24.05
N LEU A 90 13.42 -2.15 -23.31
CA LEU A 90 12.03 -2.48 -22.96
C LEU A 90 10.99 -1.83 -23.88
N GLN A 91 11.40 -1.00 -24.85
CA GLN A 91 10.44 -0.31 -25.73
C GLN A 91 9.56 -1.27 -26.55
N LEU A 92 10.06 -2.47 -26.84
CA LEU A 92 9.32 -3.50 -27.54
C LEU A 92 8.42 -4.35 -26.63
N THR A 93 8.51 -4.17 -25.31
CA THR A 93 7.68 -4.91 -24.35
C THR A 93 6.26 -4.36 -24.37
N PRO A 94 5.24 -5.17 -24.69
CA PRO A 94 3.86 -4.71 -24.67
C PRO A 94 3.42 -4.26 -23.28
N LEU A 95 2.65 -3.16 -23.22
CA LEU A 95 2.10 -2.66 -21.97
C LEU A 95 1.04 -3.61 -21.40
N LEU A 96 1.12 -3.86 -20.10
CA LEU A 96 0.14 -4.67 -19.37
C LEU A 96 -1.10 -3.82 -19.05
N THR A 97 -2.25 -4.18 -19.61
CA THR A 97 -3.53 -3.50 -19.36
C THR A 97 -4.31 -4.16 -18.21
N LYS A 98 -5.37 -3.49 -17.73
CA LYS A 98 -6.21 -4.04 -16.65
C LYS A 98 -6.93 -5.31 -17.09
N GLU A 99 -7.35 -5.34 -18.35
CA GLU A 99 -8.04 -6.45 -18.99
C GLU A 99 -7.09 -7.66 -19.08
N LEU A 100 -5.85 -7.44 -19.53
CA LEU A 100 -4.83 -8.50 -19.59
C LEU A 100 -4.51 -9.07 -18.21
N VAL A 101 -4.47 -8.23 -17.15
CA VAL A 101 -4.31 -8.73 -15.78
C VAL A 101 -5.45 -9.66 -15.37
N ALA A 102 -6.70 -9.28 -15.68
CA ALA A 102 -7.86 -10.10 -15.35
C ALA A 102 -7.88 -11.41 -16.15
N GLU A 103 -7.57 -11.36 -17.45
CA GLU A 103 -7.55 -12.52 -18.35
C GLU A 103 -6.41 -13.49 -18.04
N ASN A 104 -5.28 -12.98 -17.53
CA ASN A 104 -4.07 -13.77 -17.26
C ASN A 104 -3.76 -13.88 -15.75
N PHE A 105 -4.77 -13.77 -14.88
CA PHE A 105 -4.60 -13.73 -13.43
C PHE A 105 -3.76 -14.89 -12.87
N GLU A 106 -4.00 -16.12 -13.34
CA GLU A 106 -3.23 -17.29 -12.92
C GLU A 106 -1.81 -17.29 -13.49
N ASP A 107 -1.65 -16.93 -14.77
CA ASP A 107 -0.35 -16.95 -15.46
C ASP A 107 0.59 -15.82 -15.00
N LEU A 108 0.04 -14.75 -14.42
CA LEU A 108 0.79 -13.65 -13.80
C LEU A 108 1.28 -13.96 -12.38
N GLN A 109 0.80 -15.03 -11.76
CA GLN A 109 1.28 -15.41 -10.43
C GLN A 109 2.69 -16.02 -10.50
N VAL A 110 3.47 -15.75 -9.45
CA VAL A 110 4.76 -16.40 -9.25
C VAL A 110 4.55 -17.89 -8.99
N ILE A 111 5.19 -18.71 -9.83
CA ILE A 111 5.18 -20.17 -9.73
C ILE A 111 5.73 -20.59 -8.36
N ASN A 112 5.04 -21.51 -7.69
CA ASN A 112 5.41 -22.03 -6.36
C ASN A 112 5.53 -20.95 -5.25
N TYR A 113 4.87 -19.79 -5.39
CA TYR A 113 4.86 -18.80 -4.31
C TYR A 113 4.02 -19.29 -3.12
N PRO A 114 4.55 -19.26 -1.88
CA PRO A 114 3.83 -19.78 -0.71
C PRO A 114 2.51 -19.03 -0.44
N ASP A 115 1.41 -19.76 -0.32
CA ASP A 115 0.08 -19.15 -0.12
C ASP A 115 -0.03 -18.34 1.19
N ASN A 116 0.70 -18.74 2.23
CA ASN A 116 0.75 -17.99 3.49
C ASN A 116 1.47 -16.63 3.39
N LYS A 117 2.12 -16.35 2.25
CA LYS A 117 2.77 -15.06 1.93
C LYS A 117 1.98 -14.24 0.90
N LYS A 118 0.90 -14.79 0.33
CA LYS A 118 0.00 -14.09 -0.58
C LYS A 118 -1.04 -13.30 0.20
N PHE A 119 -1.29 -12.07 -0.23
CA PHE A 119 -2.37 -11.25 0.27
C PHE A 119 -3.30 -10.90 -0.89
N PHE A 120 -4.53 -11.43 -0.87
CA PHE A 120 -5.52 -11.14 -1.90
C PHE A 120 -6.03 -9.71 -1.75
N VAL A 121 -5.95 -8.94 -2.83
CA VAL A 121 -6.39 -7.53 -2.86
C VAL A 121 -7.31 -7.33 -4.04
N SER A 122 -8.33 -6.49 -3.83
CA SER A 122 -9.21 -5.96 -4.87
C SER A 122 -9.13 -4.44 -4.87
N THR A 123 -9.19 -3.82 -6.04
CA THR A 123 -9.25 -2.36 -6.16
C THR A 123 -10.70 -1.88 -6.07
N GLY A 124 -10.93 -0.75 -5.41
CA GLY A 124 -12.18 0.00 -5.56
C GLY A 124 -12.18 0.71 -6.92
N GLY A 125 -13.24 0.56 -7.70
CA GLY A 125 -13.34 1.16 -9.03
C GLY A 125 -14.66 1.90 -9.23
N THR A 126 -14.59 3.18 -9.58
CA THR A 126 -15.74 4.00 -10.03
C THR A 126 -16.29 3.52 -11.38
N THR A 127 -15.48 2.77 -12.15
CA THR A 127 -15.79 2.23 -13.48
C THR A 127 -16.45 0.84 -13.46
N GLY A 128 -16.79 0.31 -12.28
CA GLY A 128 -17.59 -0.93 -12.12
C GLY A 128 -16.84 -2.27 -12.18
N LYS A 129 -15.66 -2.34 -12.82
CA LYS A 129 -14.80 -3.54 -12.78
C LYS A 129 -13.64 -3.36 -11.81
N SER A 130 -13.73 -4.03 -10.66
CA SER A 130 -12.62 -4.18 -9.71
C SER A 130 -11.52 -5.05 -10.32
N MET A 131 -10.26 -4.68 -10.12
CA MET A 131 -9.12 -5.53 -10.43
C MET A 131 -8.72 -6.30 -9.17
N THR A 132 -8.50 -7.60 -9.32
CA THR A 132 -8.02 -8.47 -8.24
C THR A 132 -6.60 -8.95 -8.53
N PHE A 133 -5.74 -9.00 -7.51
CA PHE A 133 -4.37 -9.48 -7.60
C PHE A 133 -3.84 -9.90 -6.23
N TYR A 134 -2.76 -10.68 -6.23
CA TYR A 134 -2.03 -11.01 -5.01
C TYR A 134 -0.89 -10.02 -4.78
N GLN A 135 -0.76 -9.57 -3.54
CA GLN A 135 0.39 -8.79 -3.08
C GLN A 135 1.27 -9.64 -2.16
N SER A 136 2.58 -9.38 -2.20
CA SER A 136 3.54 -9.93 -1.24
C SER A 136 3.44 -9.20 0.10
N LYS A 137 3.65 -9.93 1.19
CA LYS A 137 3.58 -9.38 2.57
C LYS A 137 4.45 -8.14 2.79
N ASN A 138 5.61 -8.06 2.14
CA ASN A 138 6.59 -6.99 2.34
C ASN A 138 6.20 -5.64 1.70
N ILE A 139 5.17 -5.59 0.86
CA ILE A 139 4.86 -4.38 0.09
C ILE A 139 4.44 -3.21 0.99
N TRP A 140 3.65 -3.48 2.04
CA TRP A 140 3.17 -2.46 2.97
C TRP A 140 4.31 -1.84 3.79
N GLU A 141 5.27 -2.66 4.21
CA GLU A 141 6.43 -2.20 4.97
C GLU A 141 7.30 -1.24 4.13
N LYS A 142 7.47 -1.57 2.84
CA LYS A 142 8.15 -0.70 1.87
C LYS A 142 7.34 0.57 1.60
N GLU A 143 6.04 0.45 1.32
CA GLU A 143 5.17 1.59 1.02
C GLU A 143 5.15 2.61 2.17
N VAL A 144 4.99 2.16 3.41
CA VAL A 144 5.01 3.04 4.58
C VAL A 144 6.38 3.72 4.73
N ALA A 145 7.49 3.02 4.49
CA ALA A 145 8.83 3.62 4.54
C ALA A 145 8.99 4.75 3.52
N PHE A 146 8.57 4.55 2.27
CA PHE A 146 8.62 5.59 1.23
C PHE A 146 7.69 6.75 1.57
N TRP A 147 6.45 6.48 1.97
CA TRP A 147 5.48 7.52 2.32
C TRP A 147 5.97 8.40 3.47
N ILE A 148 6.52 7.79 4.53
CA ILE A 148 7.10 8.53 5.66
C ILE A 148 8.33 9.33 5.23
N TYR A 149 9.25 8.72 4.47
CA TYR A 149 10.45 9.40 4.00
C TYR A 149 10.14 10.64 3.16
N ASP A 150 9.21 10.54 2.22
CA ASP A 150 8.86 11.65 1.34
C ASP A 150 8.07 12.74 2.08
N THR A 151 7.08 12.35 2.91
CA THR A 151 6.27 13.32 3.63
C THR A 151 7.03 14.01 4.77
N ALA A 152 8.05 13.36 5.36
CA ALA A 152 8.89 13.96 6.39
C ALA A 152 9.68 15.18 5.87
N LYS A 153 10.00 15.24 4.57
CA LYS A 153 10.62 16.41 3.92
C LYS A 153 9.75 17.67 4.03
N TYR A 154 8.43 17.47 4.18
CA TYR A 154 7.43 18.53 4.35
C TYR A 154 6.94 18.65 5.80
N GLY A 155 7.69 18.10 6.75
CA GLY A 155 7.41 18.21 8.19
C GLY A 155 6.42 17.19 8.73
N TYR A 156 5.95 16.21 7.94
CA TYR A 156 5.07 15.16 8.45
C TYR A 156 5.75 14.36 9.57
N ASN A 157 4.99 14.07 10.62
CA ASN A 157 5.44 13.26 11.74
C ASN A 157 4.35 12.26 12.14
N PRO A 158 4.61 10.93 12.07
CA PRO A 158 3.61 9.91 12.38
C PRO A 158 3.15 9.92 13.85
N SER A 159 3.92 10.55 14.75
CA SER A 159 3.54 10.72 16.16
C SER A 159 2.63 11.93 16.40
N LYS A 160 2.27 12.70 15.37
CA LYS A 160 1.34 13.82 15.45
C LYS A 160 0.00 13.46 14.83
N LEU A 161 -1.08 14.00 15.40
CA LEU A 161 -2.44 13.69 15.00
C LEU A 161 -2.70 14.13 13.55
N LYS A 162 -3.28 13.23 12.77
CA LYS A 162 -3.67 13.47 11.38
C LYS A 162 -5.18 13.33 11.19
N ALA A 163 -5.80 14.23 10.44
CA ALA A 163 -7.14 14.02 9.89
C ALA A 163 -7.04 13.29 8.55
N SER A 164 -7.76 12.18 8.41
CA SER A 164 -7.78 11.36 7.19
C SER A 164 -9.17 11.38 6.57
N PHE A 165 -9.29 11.86 5.33
CA PHE A 165 -10.50 11.84 4.52
C PHE A 165 -10.30 10.90 3.33
N ARG A 166 -10.20 9.60 3.63
CA ARG A 166 -10.00 8.57 2.60
C ARG A 166 -11.26 7.75 2.40
N GLY A 167 -11.48 7.22 1.20
CA GLY A 167 -12.39 6.10 1.01
C GLY A 167 -11.91 4.89 1.81
N GLY A 168 -12.82 4.13 2.41
CA GLY A 168 -12.48 3.03 3.32
C GLY A 168 -13.71 2.28 3.82
N ASP A 169 -13.46 1.19 4.56
CA ASP A 169 -14.53 0.34 5.11
C ASP A 169 -15.16 1.00 6.35
N LEU A 170 -16.03 1.99 6.14
CA LEU A 170 -16.67 2.77 7.19
C LEU A 170 -17.92 2.08 7.78
N LYS A 171 -18.03 0.75 7.63
CA LYS A 171 -19.20 -0.04 8.05
C LYS A 171 -19.54 0.13 9.54
N ASN A 172 -18.53 0.42 10.37
CA ASN A 172 -18.68 0.54 11.82
C ASN A 172 -18.79 1.99 12.29
N ILE A 173 -18.81 2.97 11.38
CA ILE A 173 -19.08 4.35 11.78
C ILE A 173 -20.55 4.43 12.17
N GLU A 174 -20.80 4.66 13.47
CA GLU A 174 -22.13 5.06 13.90
C GLU A 174 -22.54 6.29 13.08
N LYS A 175 -23.71 6.25 12.43
CA LYS A 175 -24.22 7.33 11.57
C LYS A 175 -24.27 8.72 12.25
N ARG A 176 -24.10 8.77 13.58
CA ARG A 176 -24.06 9.99 14.38
C ARG A 176 -22.65 10.59 14.53
N ALA A 177 -21.61 9.78 14.37
CA ALA A 177 -20.24 10.18 14.65
C ALA A 177 -19.44 10.54 13.39
N TYR A 178 -19.79 10.09 12.17
CA TYR A 178 -19.11 10.43 10.90
C TYR A 178 -17.57 10.27 10.83
N TRP A 179 -16.91 9.79 11.89
CA TRP A 179 -15.47 9.54 11.97
C TRP A 179 -15.18 8.37 12.93
N GLU A 180 -13.97 7.82 12.84
CA GLU A 180 -13.43 6.82 13.76
C GLU A 180 -11.97 7.10 14.13
N ASP A 181 -11.53 6.65 15.30
CA ASP A 181 -10.13 6.78 15.73
C ASP A 181 -9.29 5.65 15.11
N ASP A 182 -8.28 6.02 14.33
CA ASP A 182 -7.23 5.13 13.83
C ASP A 182 -6.00 5.25 14.74
N TYR A 183 -5.97 4.38 15.73
CA TYR A 183 -4.88 4.31 16.70
C TYR A 183 -3.55 3.90 16.07
N ILE A 184 -3.55 3.07 15.01
CA ILE A 184 -2.30 2.61 14.39
C ILE A 184 -1.57 3.80 13.77
N ASN A 185 -2.30 4.60 13.02
CA ASN A 185 -1.75 5.72 12.24
C ASN A 185 -1.83 7.07 12.94
N ASN A 186 -2.19 7.09 14.23
CA ASN A 186 -2.42 8.30 15.02
C ASN A 186 -3.29 9.30 14.25
N ALA A 187 -4.44 8.83 13.78
CA ALA A 187 -5.32 9.58 12.92
C ALA A 187 -6.77 9.53 13.38
N ILE A 188 -7.54 10.55 12.99
CA ILE A 188 -9.00 10.51 12.99
C ILE A 188 -9.42 10.32 11.55
N HIS A 189 -10.09 9.21 11.26
CA HIS A 189 -10.58 8.91 9.93
C HIS A 189 -12.00 9.43 9.77
N PHE A 190 -12.15 10.52 9.02
CA PHE A 190 -13.42 11.16 8.71
C PHE A 190 -14.03 10.53 7.46
N SER A 191 -15.34 10.29 7.49
CA SER A 191 -16.08 9.77 6.35
C SER A 191 -16.28 10.85 5.29
N PRO A 192 -15.71 10.73 4.07
CA PRO A 192 -16.06 11.65 2.99
C PRO A 192 -17.49 11.40 2.47
N MET A 193 -17.99 10.16 2.56
CA MET A 193 -19.30 9.75 2.05
C MET A 193 -20.49 10.41 2.76
N HIS A 194 -20.30 10.83 4.01
CA HIS A 194 -21.34 11.49 4.81
C HIS A 194 -21.13 13.00 4.91
N LEU A 195 -20.15 13.57 4.20
CA LEU A 195 -19.89 15.00 4.17
C LEU A 195 -20.90 15.68 3.23
N SER A 196 -21.72 16.57 3.79
CA SER A 196 -22.78 17.29 3.09
C SER A 196 -23.00 18.66 3.73
N HIS A 197 -23.82 19.49 3.10
CA HIS A 197 -24.25 20.77 3.68
C HIS A 197 -24.80 20.62 5.10
N ASP A 198 -25.56 19.55 5.36
CA ASP A 198 -26.24 19.34 6.65
C ASP A 198 -25.37 18.65 7.70
N THR A 199 -24.16 18.21 7.35
CA THR A 199 -23.29 17.46 8.27
C THR A 199 -21.93 18.12 8.49
N VAL A 200 -21.50 19.02 7.60
CA VAL A 200 -20.17 19.67 7.62
C VAL A 200 -19.85 20.35 8.95
N TYR A 201 -20.84 20.95 9.62
CA TYR A 201 -20.61 21.61 10.92
C TYR A 201 -20.06 20.65 11.97
N LYS A 202 -20.50 19.39 12.00
CA LYS A 202 -19.99 18.38 12.95
C LYS A 202 -18.53 18.04 12.70
N TYR A 203 -18.12 18.02 11.43
CA TYR A 203 -16.72 17.79 11.06
C TYR A 203 -15.86 18.96 11.53
N ILE A 204 -16.32 20.20 11.27
CA ILE A 204 -15.63 21.43 11.72
C ILE A 204 -15.47 21.44 13.24
N GLU A 205 -16.55 21.17 13.99
CA GLU A 205 -16.50 21.07 15.46
C GLU A 205 -15.46 20.06 15.93
N LYS A 206 -15.46 18.85 15.35
CA LYS A 206 -14.50 17.80 15.71
C LYS A 206 -13.06 18.17 15.33
N LEU A 207 -12.83 18.80 14.19
CA LEU A 207 -11.51 19.26 13.76
C LEU A 207 -10.99 20.38 14.67
N ASN A 208 -11.84 21.34 15.03
CA ASN A 208 -11.49 22.43 15.95
C ASN A 208 -11.18 21.91 17.37
N ALA A 209 -11.89 20.89 17.82
CA ALA A 209 -11.63 20.24 19.11
C ALA A 209 -10.34 19.41 19.11
N SER A 210 -10.07 18.68 18.02
CA SER A 210 -8.93 17.74 17.95
C SER A 210 -7.63 18.37 17.45
N LYS A 211 -7.70 19.47 16.69
CA LYS A 211 -6.56 20.24 16.16
C LYS A 211 -5.49 19.35 15.50
N PRO A 212 -5.86 18.56 14.48
CA PRO A 212 -4.90 17.72 13.77
C PRO A 212 -3.84 18.61 13.09
N LEU A 213 -2.60 18.15 13.08
CA LEU A 213 -1.49 18.89 12.46
C LEU A 213 -1.40 18.63 10.95
N PHE A 214 -1.93 17.49 10.50
CA PHE A 214 -1.84 17.05 9.11
C PHE A 214 -3.20 16.62 8.58
N PHE A 215 -3.40 16.83 7.28
CA PHE A 215 -4.56 16.36 6.54
C PHE A 215 -4.08 15.38 5.46
N HIS A 216 -4.81 14.29 5.27
CA HIS A 216 -4.58 13.31 4.22
C HIS A 216 -5.91 12.96 3.58
N ALA A 217 -6.11 13.39 2.33
CA ALA A 217 -7.34 13.21 1.57
C ALA A 217 -7.04 12.75 0.13
N TYR A 218 -8.01 12.11 -0.52
CA TYR A 218 -8.05 11.85 -1.97
C TYR A 218 -9.38 12.29 -2.54
#